data_AF-J9AR68-F1
#
_entry.id   AF-J9AR68-F1
#
_cell.length_a   1.000
_cell.length_b   1.000
_cell.length_c   1.000
_cell.angle_alpha   90.00
_cell.angle_beta   90.00
_cell.angle_gamma   90.00
#
_symmetry.space_group_name_H-M   'P 1'
#
loop_
_entity.id
_entity.type
_entity.pdbx_description
1 polymer ?
#
loop_
_entity_poly.entity_id
_entity_poly.type
_entity_poly.pdbx_seq_one_letter_code
_entity_poly.pdbx_strand_id
1 'polypeptide(L)'
;MDEFARCVRMLLAPHFYEIYLNNMALLKRRLPASERGTVYHGIRVQAFNAVRGSAFEKYVKRVGQLAAAEERAPSEITGTQLHDYCFKLLETLLQQKRCLDALHVCCFAYLQPLISKSAKTLETFQNLLLYCSLRAHVWPLAFEYLRWFHTLSVNNHPLLPPLDRDLLFTRIFNAMNFVFCHSQNVSYHRYIMRALSRTSGSLALQMISGNNSLITGAYRHALGEYLHVWVQIPDNPLVCMLIGLTFIHMSCKKDIFSRHMVALRGLAFMNRYQKLRGDNQETYYNIGRMFHQMNILPLAMHFYGKCLKADVPKIVVTDEATGKEYTVEAEE
;
A
#
# COMPACT_ATOMS: atom_id res chain seq x y z
N MET A 1 -24.88 0.73 20.41
CA MET A 1 -23.81 0.40 19.42
C MET A 1 -23.02 -0.83 19.86
N ASP A 2 -22.47 -0.87 21.07
CA ASP A 2 -21.69 -2.03 21.55
C ASP A 2 -22.52 -3.30 21.75
N GLU A 3 -23.75 -3.20 22.26
CA GLU A 3 -24.66 -4.34 22.41
C GLU A 3 -25.01 -4.95 21.05
N PHE A 4 -25.33 -4.11 20.06
CA PHE A 4 -25.55 -4.54 18.67
C PHE A 4 -24.32 -5.29 18.12
N ALA A 5 -23.12 -4.70 18.25
CA ALA A 5 -21.89 -5.33 17.79
C ALA A 5 -21.64 -6.68 18.47
N ARG A 6 -21.96 -6.82 19.77
CA ARG A 6 -21.84 -8.07 20.51
C ARG A 6 -22.83 -9.13 20.01
N CYS A 7 -24.10 -8.77 19.85
CA CYS A 7 -25.14 -9.67 19.36
C CYS A 7 -24.82 -10.17 17.95
N VAL A 8 -24.46 -9.26 17.03
CA VAL A 8 -24.12 -9.62 15.65
C VAL A 8 -22.85 -10.49 15.60
N ARG A 9 -21.84 -10.21 16.43
CA ARG A 9 -20.65 -11.08 16.55
C ARG A 9 -20.99 -12.49 17.04
N MET A 10 -21.92 -12.62 17.99
CA MET A 10 -22.39 -13.93 18.45
C MET A 10 -23.14 -14.67 17.34
N LEU A 11 -24.01 -13.97 16.60
CA LEU A 11 -24.75 -14.52 15.48
C LEU A 11 -23.84 -15.02 14.34
N LEU A 12 -22.81 -14.25 13.99
CA LEU A 12 -21.89 -14.56 12.88
C LEU A 12 -20.84 -15.61 13.22
N ALA A 13 -20.51 -15.82 14.51
CA ALA A 13 -19.41 -16.69 14.92
C ALA A 13 -19.55 -18.16 14.44
N PRO A 14 -20.72 -18.82 14.51
CA PRO A 14 -20.91 -20.17 13.97
C PRO A 14 -20.63 -20.24 12.46
N HIS A 15 -21.10 -19.24 11.69
CA HIS A 15 -20.86 -19.18 10.25
C HIS A 15 -19.37 -18.97 9.91
N PHE A 16 -18.65 -18.15 10.68
CA PHE A 16 -17.21 -17.97 10.51
C PHE A 16 -16.40 -19.18 10.97
N TYR A 17 -16.93 -20.00 11.88
CA TYR A 17 -16.28 -21.23 12.34
C TYR A 17 -16.21 -22.30 11.23
N GLU A 18 -17.23 -22.39 10.37
CA GLU A 18 -17.20 -23.27 9.18
C GLU A 18 -16.02 -22.92 8.26
N ILE A 19 -15.76 -21.62 8.06
CA ILE A 19 -14.63 -21.13 7.27
C ILE A 19 -13.31 -21.61 7.87
N TYR A 20 -13.18 -21.56 9.20
CA TYR A 20 -11.98 -22.00 9.89
C TYR A 20 -11.72 -23.51 9.70
N LEU A 21 -12.75 -24.35 9.82
CA LEU A 21 -12.67 -25.79 9.59
C LEU A 21 -12.26 -26.10 8.14
N ASN A 22 -12.92 -25.45 7.18
CA ASN A 22 -12.71 -25.69 5.76
C ASN A 22 -11.37 -25.16 5.24
N ASN A 23 -10.95 -23.94 5.65
CA ASN A 23 -9.70 -23.35 5.18
C ASN A 23 -8.44 -24.02 5.76
N MET A 24 -8.50 -24.64 6.94
CA MET A 24 -7.40 -25.47 7.46
C MET A 24 -7.12 -26.69 6.56
N ALA A 25 -8.15 -27.25 5.92
CA ALA A 25 -8.01 -28.32 4.93
C ALA A 25 -7.51 -27.80 3.56
N LEU A 26 -7.93 -26.59 3.17
CA LEU A 26 -7.61 -26.00 1.87
C LEU A 26 -6.21 -25.37 1.80
N LEU A 27 -5.67 -24.84 2.90
CA LEU A 27 -4.26 -24.37 2.96
C LEU A 27 -3.26 -25.51 2.73
N LYS A 28 -3.66 -26.77 2.94
CA LYS A 28 -2.85 -27.97 2.68
C LYS A 28 -3.03 -28.55 1.27
N ARG A 29 -4.02 -28.10 0.49
CA ARG A 29 -4.39 -28.70 -0.81
C ARG A 29 -4.32 -27.66 -1.94
N ARG A 30 -3.53 -27.95 -3.00
CA ARG A 30 -3.59 -27.16 -4.24
C ARG A 30 -4.97 -27.35 -4.86
N LEU A 31 -5.77 -26.29 -4.91
CA LEU A 31 -7.09 -26.31 -5.54
C LEU A 31 -6.96 -26.48 -7.08
N PRO A 32 -7.77 -27.36 -7.71
CA PRO A 32 -7.83 -27.49 -9.16
C PRO A 32 -8.32 -26.21 -9.84
N ALA A 33 -7.99 -26.04 -11.12
CA ALA A 33 -8.25 -24.80 -11.86
C ALA A 33 -9.74 -24.44 -12.00
N SER A 34 -10.64 -25.42 -11.92
CA SER A 34 -12.11 -25.25 -11.98
C SER A 34 -12.74 -24.75 -10.67
N GLU A 35 -12.07 -24.94 -9.52
CA GLU A 35 -12.52 -24.48 -8.20
C GLU A 35 -11.94 -23.10 -7.83
N ARG A 36 -11.33 -22.41 -8.79
CA ARG A 36 -10.97 -20.98 -8.70
C ARG A 36 -12.23 -20.10 -8.78
N GLY A 37 -13.25 -20.46 -8.01
CA GLY A 37 -14.46 -19.68 -7.85
C GLY A 37 -14.14 -18.36 -7.14
N THR A 38 -14.50 -17.26 -7.79
CA THR A 38 -14.74 -15.88 -7.33
C THR A 38 -13.68 -15.15 -6.47
N VAL A 39 -12.97 -15.85 -5.59
CA VAL A 39 -12.04 -15.35 -4.58
C VAL A 39 -10.60 -15.69 -5.01
N TYR A 40 -9.78 -14.67 -5.24
CA TYR A 40 -8.39 -14.84 -5.67
C TYR A 40 -7.55 -15.54 -4.59
N HIS A 41 -6.82 -16.60 -4.98
CA HIS A 41 -6.07 -17.46 -4.05
C HIS A 41 -5.05 -16.69 -3.19
N GLY A 42 -4.31 -15.73 -3.77
CA GLY A 42 -3.32 -14.95 -3.03
C GLY A 42 -3.96 -14.14 -1.90
N ILE A 43 -5.04 -13.42 -2.22
CA ILE A 43 -5.82 -12.64 -1.25
C ILE A 43 -6.45 -13.57 -0.21
N ARG A 44 -6.98 -14.73 -0.62
CA ARG A 44 -7.54 -15.74 0.30
C ARG A 44 -6.54 -16.14 1.39
N VAL A 45 -5.31 -16.46 0.99
CA VAL A 45 -4.25 -16.86 1.93
C VAL A 45 -3.88 -15.71 2.86
N GLN A 46 -3.71 -14.49 2.33
CA GLN A 46 -3.35 -13.34 3.17
C GLN A 46 -4.51 -12.89 4.08
N ALA A 47 -5.76 -13.00 3.64
CA ALA A 47 -6.94 -12.70 4.45
C ALA A 47 -7.05 -13.67 5.64
N PHE A 48 -6.78 -14.96 5.41
CA PHE A 48 -6.71 -15.93 6.48
C PHE A 48 -5.53 -15.66 7.43
N ASN A 49 -4.35 -15.37 6.90
CA ASN A 49 -3.17 -15.03 7.71
C ASN A 49 -3.39 -13.76 8.55
N ALA A 50 -4.13 -12.77 8.04
CA ALA A 50 -4.45 -11.55 8.76
C ALA A 50 -5.31 -11.81 10.01
N VAL A 51 -6.16 -12.84 9.97
CA VAL A 51 -7.02 -13.24 11.08
C VAL A 51 -6.33 -14.23 12.02
N ARG A 52 -5.37 -15.02 11.53
CA ARG A 52 -4.71 -16.08 12.28
C ARG A 52 -3.98 -15.54 13.52
N GLY A 53 -4.23 -16.17 14.67
CA GLY A 53 -3.69 -15.79 15.97
C GLY A 53 -4.43 -14.63 16.66
N SER A 54 -5.39 -13.99 15.98
CA SER A 54 -6.10 -12.83 16.52
C SER A 54 -7.07 -13.21 17.66
N ALA A 55 -7.42 -12.21 18.48
CA ALA A 55 -8.47 -12.35 19.48
C ALA A 55 -9.82 -12.71 18.85
N PHE A 56 -10.10 -12.19 17.64
CA PHE A 56 -11.33 -12.48 16.92
C PHE A 56 -11.38 -13.94 16.45
N GLU A 57 -10.28 -14.50 15.95
CA GLU A 57 -10.20 -15.92 15.59
C GLU A 57 -10.42 -16.83 16.82
N LYS A 58 -9.78 -16.52 17.95
CA LYS A 58 -9.99 -17.25 19.21
C LYS A 58 -11.44 -17.20 19.67
N TYR A 59 -12.07 -16.05 19.54
CA TYR A 59 -13.49 -15.86 19.85
C TYR A 59 -14.39 -16.72 18.93
N VAL A 60 -14.17 -16.68 17.62
CA VAL A 60 -14.90 -17.49 16.63
C VAL A 60 -14.75 -18.98 16.92
N LYS A 61 -13.53 -19.44 17.26
CA LYS A 61 -13.31 -20.85 17.65
C LYS A 61 -14.10 -21.24 18.88
N ARG A 62 -14.00 -20.45 19.96
CA ARG A 62 -14.67 -20.76 21.22
C ARG A 62 -16.19 -20.80 21.06
N VAL A 63 -16.78 -19.77 20.44
CA VAL A 63 -18.23 -19.67 20.28
C VAL A 63 -18.74 -20.68 19.24
N GLY A 64 -18.01 -20.88 18.14
CA GLY A 64 -18.36 -21.86 17.12
C GLY A 64 -18.29 -23.30 17.61
N GLN A 65 -17.30 -23.66 18.43
CA GLN A 65 -17.21 -24.97 19.08
C GLN A 65 -18.38 -25.23 20.03
N LEU A 66 -18.78 -24.23 20.83
CA LEU A 66 -19.94 -24.34 21.70
C LEU A 66 -21.23 -24.55 20.89
N ALA A 67 -21.44 -23.76 19.84
CA ALA A 67 -22.61 -23.93 18.97
C ALA A 67 -22.64 -25.31 18.28
N ALA A 68 -21.49 -25.81 17.81
CA ALA A 68 -21.37 -27.12 17.19
C ALA A 68 -21.60 -28.26 18.20
N ALA A 69 -21.14 -28.13 19.45
CA ALA A 69 -21.36 -29.10 20.52
C ALA A 69 -22.83 -29.18 20.94
N GLU A 70 -23.57 -28.08 20.83
CA GLU A 70 -25.01 -28.03 21.10
C GLU A 70 -25.86 -28.47 19.90
N GLU A 71 -25.24 -29.01 18.83
CA GLU A 71 -25.89 -29.40 17.56
C GLU A 71 -26.77 -28.30 16.96
N ARG A 72 -26.51 -27.04 17.29
CA ARG A 72 -27.21 -25.91 16.70
C ARG A 72 -26.74 -25.78 15.25
N ALA A 73 -27.60 -26.15 14.32
CA ALA A 73 -27.38 -25.84 12.91
C ALA A 73 -27.11 -24.34 12.76
N PRO A 74 -26.18 -23.93 11.87
CA PRO A 74 -26.03 -22.52 11.54
C PRO A 74 -27.41 -22.00 11.13
N SER A 75 -27.89 -20.98 11.82
CA SER A 75 -29.19 -20.35 11.62
C SER A 75 -29.53 -20.22 10.13
N GLU A 76 -30.79 -20.37 9.73
CA GLU A 76 -31.29 -20.23 8.34
C GLU A 76 -31.14 -18.80 7.78
N ILE A 77 -29.94 -18.24 7.83
CA ILE A 77 -29.60 -16.90 7.36
C ILE A 77 -29.25 -17.02 5.88
N THR A 78 -29.91 -16.21 5.06
CA THR A 78 -29.62 -16.14 3.63
C THR A 78 -28.27 -15.45 3.39
N GLY A 79 -27.64 -15.69 2.24
CA GLY A 79 -26.37 -15.02 1.90
C GLY A 79 -26.45 -13.48 1.90
N THR A 80 -27.62 -12.92 1.59
CA THR A 80 -27.87 -11.47 1.63
C THR A 80 -27.98 -10.94 3.06
N GLN A 81 -28.73 -11.62 3.93
CA GLN A 81 -28.79 -11.27 5.35
C GLN A 81 -27.40 -11.36 6.00
N LEU A 82 -26.63 -12.40 5.67
CA LEU A 82 -25.27 -12.56 6.17
C LEU A 82 -24.35 -11.41 5.72
N HIS A 83 -24.47 -11.00 4.45
CA HIS A 83 -23.77 -9.84 3.91
C HIS A 83 -24.12 -8.57 4.70
N ASP A 84 -25.41 -8.29 4.91
CA ASP A 84 -25.87 -7.05 5.54
C ASP A 84 -25.46 -6.98 7.03
N TYR A 85 -25.53 -8.10 7.75
CA TYR A 85 -25.02 -8.17 9.12
C TYR A 85 -23.51 -7.96 9.20
N CYS A 86 -22.74 -8.57 8.29
CA CYS A 86 -21.29 -8.36 8.22
C CYS A 86 -20.95 -6.91 7.91
N PHE A 87 -21.65 -6.31 6.94
CA PHE A 87 -21.43 -4.92 6.52
C PHE A 87 -21.78 -3.95 7.65
N LYS A 88 -22.91 -4.12 8.33
CA LYS A 88 -23.32 -3.26 9.45
C LYS A 88 -22.39 -3.39 10.65
N LEU A 89 -21.91 -4.60 10.94
CA LEU A 89 -20.90 -4.81 11.97
C LEU A 89 -19.58 -4.10 11.62
N LEU A 90 -19.13 -4.22 10.36
CA LEU A 90 -17.93 -3.56 9.88
C LEU A 90 -18.05 -2.02 10.01
N GLU A 91 -19.17 -1.44 9.57
CA GLU A 91 -19.46 -0.01 9.72
C GLU A 91 -19.39 0.44 11.19
N THR A 92 -20.05 -0.31 12.08
CA THR A 92 -20.06 -0.02 13.52
C THR A 92 -18.65 -0.01 14.11
N LEU A 93 -17.82 -0.97 13.71
CA LEU A 93 -16.44 -1.08 14.20
C LEU A 93 -15.53 0.02 13.66
N LEU A 94 -15.73 0.45 12.40
CA LEU A 94 -15.00 1.58 11.83
C LEU A 94 -15.37 2.90 12.52
N GLN A 95 -16.65 3.11 12.82
CA GLN A 95 -17.10 4.29 13.59
C GLN A 95 -16.47 4.33 14.99
N GLN A 96 -16.24 3.17 15.60
CA GLN A 96 -15.53 3.03 16.88
C GLN A 96 -13.99 3.08 16.76
N LYS A 97 -13.43 3.36 15.57
CA LYS A 97 -11.99 3.33 15.28
C LYS A 97 -11.32 1.96 15.57
N ARG A 98 -12.08 0.87 15.64
CA ARG A 98 -11.58 -0.50 15.83
C ARG A 98 -11.20 -1.14 14.49
N CYS A 99 -10.25 -0.53 13.79
CA CYS A 99 -9.88 -0.89 12.42
C CYS A 99 -9.45 -2.37 12.25
N LEU A 100 -8.70 -2.91 13.22
CA LEU A 100 -8.22 -4.29 13.16
C LEU A 100 -9.37 -5.31 13.26
N ASP A 101 -10.34 -5.07 14.15
CA ASP A 101 -11.51 -5.93 14.27
C ASP A 101 -12.42 -5.83 13.03
N ALA A 102 -12.57 -4.61 12.49
CA ALA A 102 -13.29 -4.39 11.23
C ALA A 102 -12.64 -5.18 10.07
N LEU A 103 -11.30 -5.16 9.99
CA LEU A 103 -10.56 -5.98 9.02
C LEU A 103 -10.83 -7.47 9.22
N HIS A 104 -10.78 -7.98 10.45
CA HIS A 104 -11.04 -9.41 10.68
C HIS A 104 -12.43 -9.84 10.23
N VAL A 105 -13.46 -9.02 10.50
CA VAL A 105 -14.82 -9.23 9.99
C VAL A 105 -14.84 -9.21 8.47
N CYS A 106 -14.18 -8.24 7.83
CA CYS A 106 -14.07 -8.15 6.37
C CYS A 106 -13.42 -9.40 5.76
N CYS A 107 -12.32 -9.88 6.35
CA CYS A 107 -11.63 -11.09 5.92
C CYS A 107 -12.53 -12.32 6.03
N PHE A 108 -13.22 -12.52 7.15
CA PHE A 108 -14.15 -13.63 7.30
C PHE A 108 -15.33 -13.54 6.32
N ALA A 109 -15.93 -12.36 6.14
CA ALA A 109 -17.02 -12.14 5.19
C ALA A 109 -16.58 -12.43 3.74
N TYR A 110 -15.38 -11.99 3.34
CA TYR A 110 -14.81 -12.28 2.02
C TYR A 110 -14.54 -13.78 1.79
N LEU A 111 -14.18 -14.50 2.86
CA LEU A 111 -13.91 -15.95 2.81
C LEU A 111 -15.18 -16.81 2.86
N GLN A 112 -16.35 -16.23 3.11
CA GLN A 112 -17.57 -16.97 3.40
C GLN A 112 -18.25 -17.49 2.13
N PRO A 113 -18.46 -18.83 1.97
CA PRO A 113 -19.03 -19.39 0.75
C PRO A 113 -20.42 -18.86 0.39
N LEU A 114 -21.27 -18.58 1.39
CA LEU A 114 -22.61 -18.03 1.17
C LEU A 114 -22.57 -16.63 0.53
N ILE A 115 -21.56 -15.83 0.85
CA ILE A 115 -21.35 -14.49 0.29
C ILE A 115 -20.65 -14.57 -1.07
N SER A 116 -19.72 -15.51 -1.24
CA SER A 116 -18.95 -15.66 -2.48
C SER A 116 -19.74 -16.27 -3.66
N LYS A 117 -20.95 -16.77 -3.42
CA LYS A 117 -21.86 -17.29 -4.47
C LYS A 117 -22.36 -16.20 -5.42
N SER A 118 -22.55 -14.97 -4.92
CA SER A 118 -23.01 -13.84 -5.73
C SER A 118 -21.86 -12.84 -5.94
N ALA A 119 -21.60 -12.49 -7.20
CA ALA A 119 -20.53 -11.54 -7.53
C ALA A 119 -20.75 -10.17 -6.88
N LYS A 120 -22.00 -9.69 -6.86
CA LYS A 120 -22.36 -8.38 -6.27
C LYS A 120 -22.07 -8.31 -4.78
N THR A 121 -22.37 -9.37 -4.02
CA THR A 121 -22.12 -9.39 -2.57
C THR A 121 -20.65 -9.58 -2.23
N LEU A 122 -19.90 -10.29 -3.08
CA LEU A 122 -18.46 -10.45 -2.90
C LEU A 122 -17.70 -9.14 -3.18
N GLU A 123 -18.09 -8.42 -4.23
CA GLU A 123 -17.45 -7.19 -4.68
C GLU A 123 -17.38 -6.13 -3.56
N THR A 124 -18.43 -6.01 -2.75
CA THR A 124 -18.46 -5.12 -1.58
C THR A 124 -17.28 -5.37 -0.64
N PHE A 125 -17.11 -6.61 -0.16
CA PHE A 125 -16.03 -6.95 0.76
C PHE A 125 -14.68 -6.95 0.08
N GLN A 126 -14.61 -7.31 -1.19
CA GLN A 126 -13.41 -7.23 -1.99
C GLN A 126 -12.88 -5.79 -2.05
N ASN A 127 -13.73 -4.82 -2.36
CA ASN A 127 -13.34 -3.40 -2.39
C ASN A 127 -12.99 -2.87 -0.99
N LEU A 128 -13.69 -3.31 0.06
CA LEU A 128 -13.40 -2.94 1.44
C LEU A 128 -12.11 -3.55 2.00
N LEU A 129 -11.63 -4.67 1.46
CA LEU A 129 -10.41 -5.33 1.95
C LEU A 129 -9.20 -4.41 1.86
N LEU A 130 -9.03 -3.67 0.75
CA LEU A 130 -7.91 -2.73 0.61
C LEU A 130 -8.01 -1.62 1.66
N TYR A 131 -9.19 -1.00 1.79
CA TYR A 131 -9.41 0.05 2.77
C TYR A 131 -9.15 -0.42 4.21
N CYS A 132 -9.75 -1.56 4.60
CA CYS A 132 -9.60 -2.09 5.95
C CYS A 132 -8.15 -2.52 6.23
N SER A 133 -7.45 -3.09 5.25
CA SER A 133 -6.06 -3.52 5.43
C SER A 133 -5.11 -2.34 5.58
N LEU A 134 -5.31 -1.25 4.84
CA LEU A 134 -4.54 -0.01 5.01
C LEU A 134 -4.83 0.65 6.37
N ARG A 135 -6.11 0.77 6.76
CA ARG A 135 -6.52 1.38 8.03
C ARG A 135 -6.10 0.58 9.26
N ALA A 136 -5.97 -0.75 9.14
CA ALA A 136 -5.49 -1.62 10.20
C ALA A 136 -3.99 -1.90 10.15
N HIS A 137 -3.26 -1.29 9.20
CA HIS A 137 -1.82 -1.49 8.98
C HIS A 137 -1.40 -2.94 8.73
N VAL A 138 -2.27 -3.73 8.08
CA VAL A 138 -1.96 -5.12 7.67
C VAL A 138 -1.44 -5.12 6.23
N TRP A 139 -0.18 -4.72 6.11
CA TRP A 139 0.50 -4.48 4.83
C TRP A 139 0.61 -5.69 3.88
N PRO A 140 0.85 -6.94 4.34
CA PRO A 140 0.92 -8.09 3.45
C PRO A 140 -0.38 -8.34 2.67
N LEU A 141 -1.53 -8.12 3.32
CA LEU A 141 -2.84 -8.24 2.68
C LEU A 141 -3.10 -7.08 1.71
N ALA A 142 -2.80 -5.85 2.11
CA ALA A 142 -2.91 -4.67 1.24
C ALA A 142 -2.08 -4.84 -0.04
N PHE A 143 -0.82 -5.28 0.11
CA PHE A 143 0.06 -5.56 -1.02
C PHE A 143 -0.49 -6.64 -1.94
N GLU A 144 -0.94 -7.77 -1.39
CA GLU A 144 -1.43 -8.88 -2.23
C GLU A 144 -2.72 -8.49 -2.97
N TYR A 145 -3.57 -7.66 -2.37
CA TYR A 145 -4.71 -7.04 -3.06
C TYR A 145 -4.25 -6.16 -4.23
N LEU A 146 -3.35 -5.21 -3.99
CA LEU A 146 -2.83 -4.31 -5.03
C LEU A 146 -2.12 -5.07 -6.15
N ARG A 147 -1.38 -6.12 -5.81
CA ARG A 147 -0.73 -7.01 -6.76
C ARG A 147 -1.73 -7.72 -7.67
N TRP A 148 -2.79 -8.28 -7.07
CA TRP A 148 -3.88 -8.90 -7.83
C TRP A 148 -4.54 -7.87 -8.75
N PHE A 149 -4.88 -6.71 -8.21
CA PHE A 149 -5.57 -5.65 -8.96
C PHE A 149 -4.72 -5.12 -10.10
N HIS A 150 -3.42 -4.86 -9.88
CA HIS A 150 -2.49 -4.49 -10.95
C HIS A 150 -2.41 -5.56 -12.04
N THR A 151 -2.29 -6.84 -11.68
CA THR A 151 -2.26 -7.93 -12.68
C THR A 151 -3.56 -8.03 -13.46
N LEU A 152 -4.71 -7.83 -12.81
CA LEU A 152 -6.01 -7.78 -13.47
C LEU A 152 -6.08 -6.59 -14.45
N SER A 153 -5.67 -5.40 -14.03
CA SER A 153 -5.65 -4.19 -14.86
C SER A 153 -4.72 -4.31 -16.06
N VAL A 154 -3.55 -4.94 -15.90
CA VAL A 154 -2.63 -5.21 -17.03
C VAL A 154 -3.25 -6.17 -18.04
N ASN A 155 -3.94 -7.22 -17.59
CA ASN A 155 -4.59 -8.16 -18.50
C ASN A 155 -5.79 -7.55 -19.24
N ASN A 156 -6.50 -6.63 -18.60
CA ASN A 156 -7.65 -5.92 -19.17
C ASN A 156 -7.27 -4.61 -19.87
N HIS A 157 -5.98 -4.31 -19.97
CA HIS A 157 -5.45 -3.07 -20.55
C HIS A 157 -6.01 -2.74 -21.95
N PRO A 158 -6.27 -3.69 -22.87
CA PRO A 158 -6.83 -3.38 -24.19
C PRO A 158 -8.29 -2.87 -24.17
N LEU A 159 -9.01 -3.05 -23.05
CA LEU A 159 -10.44 -2.74 -22.93
C LEU A 159 -10.70 -1.32 -22.39
N LEU A 160 -9.67 -0.62 -21.91
CA LEU A 160 -9.78 0.67 -21.24
C LEU A 160 -9.36 1.82 -22.17
N PRO A 161 -10.08 2.96 -22.15
CA PRO A 161 -9.61 4.18 -22.79
C PRO A 161 -8.22 4.61 -22.27
N PRO A 162 -7.35 5.21 -23.09
CA PRO A 162 -5.99 5.57 -22.69
C PRO A 162 -5.91 6.49 -21.45
N LEU A 163 -6.81 7.46 -21.33
CA LEU A 163 -6.81 8.41 -20.21
C LEU A 163 -7.17 7.71 -18.88
N ASP A 164 -8.25 6.94 -18.87
CA ASP A 164 -8.71 6.20 -17.69
C ASP A 164 -7.68 5.16 -17.25
N ARG A 165 -6.99 4.56 -18.22
CA ARG A 165 -5.91 3.63 -17.98
C ARG A 165 -4.75 4.30 -17.25
N ASP A 166 -4.26 5.44 -17.73
CA ASP A 166 -3.09 6.10 -17.15
C ASP A 166 -3.40 6.61 -15.74
N LEU A 167 -4.62 7.12 -15.50
CA LEU A 167 -5.13 7.48 -14.17
C LEU A 167 -5.22 6.26 -13.25
N LEU A 168 -5.73 5.13 -13.74
CA LEU A 168 -5.84 3.88 -12.97
C LEU A 168 -4.46 3.39 -12.52
N PHE A 169 -3.48 3.32 -13.43
CA PHE A 169 -2.13 2.89 -13.08
C PHE A 169 -1.44 3.86 -12.11
N THR A 170 -1.66 5.15 -12.27
CA THR A 170 -1.17 6.17 -11.32
C THR A 170 -1.70 5.90 -9.91
N ARG A 171 -3.01 5.69 -9.76
CA ARG A 171 -3.64 5.35 -8.46
C ARG A 171 -3.11 4.04 -7.89
N ILE A 172 -2.94 3.01 -8.72
CA ILE A 172 -2.39 1.70 -8.30
C ILE A 172 -0.96 1.87 -7.78
N PHE A 173 -0.10 2.55 -8.51
CA PHE A 173 1.30 2.74 -8.13
C PHE A 173 1.44 3.66 -6.91
N ASN A 174 0.60 4.68 -6.77
CA ASN A 174 0.55 5.51 -5.56
C ASN A 174 0.14 4.68 -4.34
N ALA A 175 -0.89 3.84 -4.46
CA ALA A 175 -1.29 2.93 -3.38
C ALA A 175 -0.20 1.90 -3.03
N MET A 176 0.49 1.35 -4.04
CA MET A 176 1.64 0.45 -3.81
C MET A 176 2.77 1.17 -3.08
N ASN A 177 3.14 2.37 -3.53
CA ASN A 177 4.15 3.20 -2.88
C ASN A 177 3.80 3.50 -1.43
N PHE A 178 2.54 3.82 -1.14
CA PHE A 178 2.08 4.00 0.24
C PHE A 178 2.35 2.76 1.08
N VAL A 179 2.04 1.56 0.59
CA VAL A 179 2.35 0.30 1.29
C VAL A 179 3.86 0.12 1.48
N PHE A 180 4.68 0.40 0.46
CA PHE A 180 6.13 0.23 0.53
C PHE A 180 6.80 1.18 1.52
N CYS A 181 6.32 2.41 1.65
CA CYS A 181 6.81 3.35 2.65
C CYS A 181 6.59 2.85 4.10
N HIS A 182 5.57 2.02 4.33
CA HIS A 182 5.24 1.50 5.66
C HIS A 182 5.68 0.05 5.90
N SER A 183 6.00 -0.70 4.84
CA SER A 183 6.37 -2.11 4.96
C SER A 183 7.40 -2.54 3.92
N GLN A 184 8.49 -3.10 4.43
CA GLN A 184 9.60 -3.61 3.62
C GLN A 184 9.55 -5.13 3.58
N ASN A 185 9.37 -5.69 2.38
CA ASN A 185 9.37 -7.13 2.15
C ASN A 185 10.02 -7.48 0.81
N VAL A 186 10.91 -8.47 0.82
CA VAL A 186 11.63 -8.95 -0.39
C VAL A 186 10.67 -9.44 -1.47
N SER A 187 9.49 -9.96 -1.10
CA SER A 187 8.46 -10.36 -2.06
C SER A 187 7.90 -9.18 -2.87
N TYR A 188 7.81 -8.00 -2.26
CA TYR A 188 7.34 -6.77 -2.93
C TYR A 188 8.36 -6.34 -3.99
N HIS A 189 9.64 -6.33 -3.61
CA HIS A 189 10.75 -6.01 -4.49
C HIS A 189 10.79 -6.95 -5.71
N ARG A 190 10.72 -8.28 -5.46
CA ARG A 190 10.69 -9.29 -6.52
C ARG A 190 9.48 -9.16 -7.43
N TYR A 191 8.35 -8.66 -6.93
CA TYR A 191 7.19 -8.40 -7.77
C TYR A 191 7.42 -7.22 -8.70
N ILE A 192 7.87 -6.08 -8.18
CA ILE A 192 8.14 -4.88 -8.98
C ILE A 192 9.15 -5.17 -10.08
N MET A 193 10.24 -5.88 -9.78
CA MET A 193 11.24 -6.26 -10.79
C MET A 193 10.64 -7.11 -11.93
N ARG A 194 9.75 -8.06 -11.61
CA ARG A 194 9.06 -8.88 -12.62
C ARG A 194 7.99 -8.11 -13.38
N ALA A 195 7.34 -7.14 -12.75
CA ALA A 195 6.37 -6.26 -13.40
C ALA A 195 7.09 -5.36 -14.41
N LEU A 196 8.19 -4.75 -14.00
CA LEU A 196 9.03 -3.90 -14.84
C LEU A 196 9.59 -4.66 -16.05
N SER A 197 10.02 -5.92 -15.88
CA SER A 197 10.50 -6.74 -16.99
C SER A 197 9.42 -7.09 -18.02
N ARG A 198 8.13 -7.07 -17.63
CA ARG A 198 6.99 -7.35 -18.51
C ARG A 198 6.44 -6.10 -19.18
N THR A 199 6.52 -4.97 -18.50
CA THR A 199 6.05 -3.66 -18.97
C THR A 199 7.25 -2.72 -19.00
N SER A 200 8.18 -3.00 -19.90
CA SER A 200 9.35 -2.16 -20.11
C SER A 200 8.93 -0.76 -20.52
N GLY A 201 9.60 0.27 -19.98
CA GLY A 201 9.28 1.67 -20.24
C GLY A 201 8.31 2.33 -19.25
N SER A 202 7.75 1.60 -18.28
CA SER A 202 6.98 2.22 -17.19
C SER A 202 7.89 3.01 -16.25
N LEU A 203 7.87 4.34 -16.39
CA LEU A 203 8.63 5.26 -15.54
C LEU A 203 8.29 5.10 -14.05
N ALA A 204 7.00 4.87 -13.73
CA ALA A 204 6.57 4.64 -12.36
C ALA A 204 7.21 3.38 -11.77
N LEU A 205 7.13 2.23 -12.45
CA LEU A 205 7.75 0.99 -11.97
C LEU A 205 9.27 1.12 -11.83
N GLN A 206 9.92 1.81 -12.76
CA GLN A 206 11.35 2.11 -12.72
C GLN A 206 11.70 2.96 -11.49
N MET A 207 10.91 4.00 -11.17
CA MET A 207 11.08 4.81 -9.97
C MET A 207 10.91 3.99 -8.69
N ILE A 208 9.89 3.14 -8.61
CA ILE A 208 9.65 2.26 -7.46
C ILE A 208 10.81 1.27 -7.28
N SER A 209 11.31 0.71 -8.38
CA SER A 209 12.49 -0.16 -8.41
C SER A 209 13.74 0.54 -7.87
N GLY A 210 13.95 1.80 -8.28
CA GLY A 210 15.00 2.66 -7.74
C GLY A 210 14.85 2.91 -6.23
N ASN A 211 13.64 3.26 -5.77
CA ASN A 211 13.33 3.51 -4.34
C ASN A 211 13.63 2.28 -3.47
N ASN A 212 13.19 1.11 -3.92
CA ASN A 212 13.46 -0.18 -3.28
C ASN A 212 14.97 -0.45 -3.16
N SER A 213 15.73 -0.16 -4.22
CA SER A 213 17.19 -0.30 -4.23
C SER A 213 17.89 0.71 -3.33
N LEU A 214 17.37 1.94 -3.24
CA LEU A 214 17.88 3.00 -2.37
C LEU A 214 17.75 2.60 -0.89
N ILE A 215 16.56 2.13 -0.48
CA ILE A 215 16.25 1.74 0.89
C ILE A 215 17.13 0.56 1.36
N THR A 216 17.40 -0.39 0.46
CA THR A 216 18.26 -1.55 0.75
C THR A 216 19.77 -1.24 0.69
N GLY A 217 20.16 0.00 0.38
CA GLY A 217 21.56 0.43 0.29
C GLY A 217 22.28 -0.01 -0.98
N ALA A 218 21.54 -0.53 -1.98
CA ALA A 218 22.02 -0.89 -3.31
C ALA A 218 22.13 0.35 -4.22
N TYR A 219 22.85 1.37 -3.75
CA TYR A 219 22.89 2.71 -4.36
C TYR A 219 23.29 2.74 -5.84
N ARG A 220 24.21 1.87 -6.29
CA ARG A 220 24.59 1.80 -7.71
C ARG A 220 23.42 1.37 -8.59
N HIS A 221 22.63 0.40 -8.13
CA HIS A 221 21.45 -0.04 -8.85
C HIS A 221 20.37 1.04 -8.83
N ALA A 222 20.08 1.62 -7.66
CA ALA A 222 19.15 2.75 -7.53
C ALA A 222 19.50 3.90 -8.48
N LEU A 223 20.78 4.27 -8.55
CA LEU A 223 21.28 5.32 -9.43
C LEU A 223 21.03 4.98 -10.91
N GLY A 224 21.28 3.74 -11.33
CA GLY A 224 20.97 3.29 -12.69
C GLY A 224 19.49 3.43 -13.00
N GLU A 225 18.62 2.98 -12.07
CA GLU A 225 17.18 3.08 -12.24
C GLU A 225 16.71 4.54 -12.39
N TYR A 226 17.16 5.43 -11.52
CA TYR A 226 16.79 6.85 -11.57
C TYR A 226 17.36 7.57 -12.80
N LEU A 227 18.58 7.24 -13.25
CA LEU A 227 19.15 7.83 -14.45
C LEU A 227 18.37 7.45 -15.71
N HIS A 228 17.87 6.21 -15.79
CA HIS A 228 16.97 5.80 -16.88
C HIS A 228 15.69 6.63 -16.92
N VAL A 229 15.12 6.97 -15.76
CA VAL A 229 13.95 7.86 -15.67
C VAL A 229 14.33 9.29 -16.04
N TRP A 230 15.45 9.79 -15.51
CA TRP A 230 15.92 11.16 -15.73
C TRP A 230 16.17 11.48 -17.20
N VAL A 231 16.71 10.54 -17.99
CA VAL A 231 16.89 10.73 -19.44
C VAL A 231 15.57 11.02 -20.15
N GLN A 232 14.45 10.48 -19.66
CA GLN A 232 13.12 10.70 -20.24
C GLN A 232 12.43 11.96 -19.69
N ILE A 233 12.63 12.28 -18.41
CA ILE A 233 12.01 13.42 -17.72
C ILE A 233 13.05 14.24 -16.92
N PRO A 234 13.98 14.94 -17.61
CA PRO A 234 15.15 15.58 -16.97
C PRO A 234 14.79 16.78 -16.10
N ASP A 235 13.59 17.32 -16.27
CA ASP A 235 13.05 18.47 -15.54
C ASP A 235 12.14 18.07 -14.38
N ASN A 236 12.02 16.76 -14.09
CA ASN A 236 11.32 16.32 -12.88
C ASN A 236 12.20 16.59 -11.64
N PRO A 237 11.75 17.46 -10.70
CA PRO A 237 12.58 17.82 -9.56
C PRO A 237 12.81 16.65 -8.60
N LEU A 238 11.81 15.78 -8.40
CA LEU A 238 11.90 14.63 -7.50
C LEU A 238 12.96 13.63 -8.00
N VAL A 239 13.00 13.37 -9.31
CA VAL A 239 14.02 12.49 -9.92
C VAL A 239 15.42 13.08 -9.69
N CYS A 240 15.58 14.39 -9.91
CA CYS A 240 16.85 15.07 -9.66
C CYS A 240 17.27 14.96 -8.17
N MET A 241 16.32 15.16 -7.25
CA MET A 241 16.57 15.02 -5.81
C MET A 241 17.00 13.60 -5.45
N LEU A 242 16.33 12.57 -5.97
CA LEU A 242 16.65 11.17 -5.66
C LEU A 242 18.01 10.74 -6.22
N ILE A 243 18.39 11.21 -7.42
CA ILE A 243 19.75 11.03 -7.95
C ILE A 243 20.78 11.73 -7.05
N GLY A 244 20.51 12.99 -6.71
CA GLY A 244 21.35 13.79 -5.82
C GLY A 244 21.59 13.09 -4.50
N LEU A 245 20.53 12.69 -3.80
CA LEU A 245 20.59 11.95 -2.55
C LEU A 245 21.34 10.63 -2.70
N THR A 246 21.13 9.88 -3.78
CA THR A 246 21.84 8.61 -4.02
C THR A 246 23.35 8.82 -4.06
N PHE A 247 23.84 9.85 -4.75
CA PHE A 247 25.26 10.21 -4.73
C PHE A 247 25.73 10.66 -3.34
N ILE A 248 24.93 11.45 -2.61
CA ILE A 248 25.27 11.90 -1.26
C ILE A 248 25.38 10.70 -0.29
N HIS A 249 24.45 9.75 -0.35
CA HIS A 249 24.53 8.52 0.44
C HIS A 249 25.78 7.70 0.10
N MET A 250 26.13 7.60 -1.20
CA MET A 250 27.37 6.93 -1.62
C MET A 250 28.61 7.65 -1.09
N SER A 251 28.67 8.99 -1.13
CA SER A 251 29.85 9.74 -0.65
C SER A 251 30.05 9.63 0.85
N CYS A 252 28.98 9.40 1.62
CA CYS A 252 29.03 9.15 3.06
C CYS A 252 29.51 7.74 3.43
N LYS A 253 29.62 6.80 2.48
CA LYS A 253 30.11 5.45 2.80
C LYS A 253 31.63 5.42 3.04
N LYS A 254 32.06 4.53 3.95
CA LYS A 254 33.47 4.33 4.31
C LYS A 254 34.32 3.71 3.19
N ASP A 255 33.73 2.97 2.27
CA ASP A 255 34.41 2.18 1.23
C ASP A 255 34.64 2.95 -0.09
N ILE A 256 34.17 4.20 -0.19
CA ILE A 256 34.38 5.02 -1.38
C ILE A 256 35.71 5.77 -1.28
N PHE A 257 36.60 5.58 -2.26
CA PHE A 257 37.89 6.28 -2.35
C PHE A 257 37.73 7.75 -2.76
N SER A 258 36.96 8.03 -3.81
CA SER A 258 36.79 9.39 -4.35
C SER A 258 35.51 10.07 -3.83
N ARG A 259 35.38 10.19 -2.51
CA ARG A 259 34.14 10.69 -1.86
C ARG A 259 33.79 12.10 -2.30
N HIS A 260 34.79 12.97 -2.43
CA HIS A 260 34.59 14.36 -2.84
C HIS A 260 33.98 14.46 -4.25
N MET A 261 34.41 13.62 -5.20
CA MET A 261 33.88 13.66 -6.56
C MET A 261 32.46 13.12 -6.65
N VAL A 262 32.17 12.07 -5.88
CA VAL A 262 30.81 11.54 -5.74
C VAL A 262 29.90 12.58 -5.09
N ALA A 263 30.36 13.25 -4.03
CA ALA A 263 29.63 14.33 -3.38
C ALA A 263 29.35 15.50 -4.33
N LEU A 264 30.33 15.92 -5.14
CA LEU A 264 30.16 17.01 -6.11
C LEU A 264 29.04 16.69 -7.13
N ARG A 265 28.95 15.44 -7.60
CA ARG A 265 27.86 14.99 -8.48
C ARG A 265 26.51 15.07 -7.77
N GLY A 266 26.44 14.67 -6.51
CA GLY A 266 25.24 14.80 -5.69
C GLY A 266 24.80 16.26 -5.53
N LEU A 267 25.74 17.15 -5.23
CA LEU A 267 25.49 18.58 -5.11
C LEU A 267 24.98 19.20 -6.42
N ALA A 268 25.52 18.78 -7.57
CA ALA A 268 25.06 19.27 -8.88
C ALA A 268 23.58 18.91 -9.14
N PHE A 269 23.18 17.68 -8.84
CA PHE A 269 21.77 17.26 -8.98
C PHE A 269 20.85 17.91 -7.96
N MET A 270 21.31 18.12 -6.72
CA MET A 270 20.55 18.84 -5.70
C MET A 270 20.38 20.33 -6.05
N ASN A 271 21.38 20.95 -6.67
CA ASN A 271 21.26 22.31 -7.21
C ASN A 271 20.25 22.37 -8.36
N ARG A 272 20.25 21.38 -9.25
CA ARG A 272 19.22 21.27 -10.31
C ARG A 272 17.82 21.10 -9.71
N TYR A 273 17.65 20.24 -8.71
CA TYR A 273 16.40 20.10 -7.97
C TYR A 273 15.91 21.44 -7.40
N GLN A 274 16.78 22.20 -6.73
CA GLN A 274 16.44 23.51 -6.19
C GLN A 274 16.02 24.49 -7.30
N LYS A 275 16.74 24.52 -8.44
CA LYS A 275 16.39 25.37 -9.59
C LYS A 275 15.01 25.03 -10.18
N LEU A 276 14.67 23.75 -10.27
CA LEU A 276 13.40 23.29 -10.83
C LEU A 276 12.21 23.53 -9.88
N ARG A 277 12.42 23.39 -8.57
CA ARG A 277 11.39 23.66 -7.56
C ARG A 277 11.23 25.14 -7.21
N GLY A 278 12.29 25.93 -7.42
CA GLY A 278 12.39 27.30 -6.93
C GLY A 278 12.87 27.37 -5.48
N ASP A 279 13.20 28.60 -5.08
CA ASP A 279 13.61 28.93 -3.73
C ASP A 279 12.38 29.02 -2.82
N ASN A 280 12.17 27.99 -2.02
CA ASN A 280 11.02 27.86 -1.12
C ASN A 280 11.41 27.09 0.15
N GLN A 281 10.46 26.94 1.07
CA GLN A 281 10.70 26.26 2.33
C GLN A 281 11.14 24.79 2.14
N GLU A 282 10.53 24.05 1.20
CA GLU A 282 10.87 22.66 0.87
C GLU A 282 12.33 22.54 0.43
N THR A 283 12.77 23.37 -0.53
CA THR A 283 14.12 23.29 -1.08
C THR A 283 15.17 23.71 -0.07
N TYR A 284 14.93 24.77 0.71
CA TYR A 284 15.85 25.17 1.76
C TYR A 284 15.99 24.10 2.84
N TYR A 285 14.89 23.48 3.27
CA TYR A 285 14.95 22.37 4.23
C TYR A 285 15.74 21.19 3.67
N ASN A 286 15.44 20.74 2.45
CA ASN A 286 16.06 19.57 1.84
C ASN A 286 17.57 19.77 1.57
N ILE A 287 17.98 20.95 1.12
CA ILE A 287 19.41 21.30 0.96
C ILE A 287 20.12 21.37 2.31
N GLY A 288 19.49 21.97 3.32
CA GLY A 288 20.01 21.98 4.69
C GLY A 288 20.18 20.56 5.24
N ARG A 289 19.18 19.69 5.03
CA ARG A 289 19.20 18.28 5.47
C ARG A 289 20.30 17.47 4.79
N MET A 290 20.53 17.71 3.50
CA MET A 290 21.65 17.12 2.76
C MET A 290 23.00 17.52 3.37
N PHE A 291 23.25 18.82 3.60
CA PHE A 291 24.51 19.27 4.20
C PHE A 291 24.70 18.75 5.63
N HIS A 292 23.61 18.65 6.40
CA HIS A 292 23.63 18.02 7.71
C HIS A 292 24.04 16.55 7.59
N GLN A 293 23.47 15.79 6.65
CA GLN A 293 23.85 14.39 6.43
C GLN A 293 25.33 14.22 6.03
N MET A 294 25.90 15.20 5.34
CA MET A 294 27.34 15.25 5.01
C MET A 294 28.23 15.72 6.16
N ASN A 295 27.66 16.07 7.32
CA ASN A 295 28.36 16.69 8.45
C ASN A 295 28.97 18.07 8.15
N ILE A 296 28.41 18.82 7.19
CA ILE A 296 28.81 20.21 6.88
C ILE A 296 27.82 21.15 7.59
N LEU A 297 27.90 21.15 8.91
CA LEU A 297 26.92 21.78 9.79
C LEU A 297 26.76 23.30 9.56
N PRO A 298 27.82 24.09 9.28
CA PRO A 298 27.66 25.53 9.01
C PRO A 298 26.74 25.82 7.81
N LEU A 299 26.86 25.03 6.73
CA LEU A 299 25.96 25.16 5.58
C LEU A 299 24.55 24.67 5.90
N ALA A 300 24.41 23.60 6.68
CA ALA A 300 23.11 23.14 7.13
C ALA A 300 22.37 24.25 7.91
N MET A 301 23.03 24.88 8.89
CA MET A 301 22.47 25.99 9.66
C MET A 301 22.07 27.17 8.77
N HIS A 302 22.89 27.53 7.79
CA HIS A 302 22.57 28.59 6.82
C HIS A 302 21.25 28.31 6.07
N PHE A 303 21.09 27.10 5.53
CA PHE A 303 19.88 26.73 4.79
C PHE A 303 18.66 26.54 5.69
N TYR A 304 18.82 26.01 6.91
CA TYR A 304 17.74 25.98 7.89
C TYR A 304 17.30 27.39 8.31
N GLY A 305 18.25 28.33 8.46
CA GLY A 305 17.94 29.74 8.69
C GLY A 305 17.15 30.38 7.55
N LYS A 306 17.43 30.01 6.29
CA LYS A 306 16.60 30.42 5.15
C LYS A 306 15.22 29.78 5.18
N CYS A 307 15.13 28.50 5.50
CA CYS A 307 13.86 27.77 5.62
C CYS A 307 12.92 28.42 6.66
N LEU A 308 13.44 28.81 7.83
CA LEU A 308 12.66 29.46 8.89
C LEU A 308 12.15 30.85 8.51
N LYS A 309 12.79 31.52 7.54
CA LYS A 309 12.40 32.83 7.04
C LYS A 309 11.49 32.76 5.81
N ALA A 310 11.36 31.58 5.20
CA ALA A 310 10.53 31.39 4.02
C ALA A 310 9.07 31.19 4.44
N ASP A 311 8.16 31.70 3.62
CA ASP A 311 6.72 31.52 3.83
C ASP A 311 6.35 30.03 3.77
N VAL A 312 5.36 29.64 4.58
CA VAL A 312 4.81 28.28 4.56
C VAL A 312 4.16 28.04 3.20
N PRO A 313 4.58 27.01 2.45
CA PRO A 313 4.04 26.74 1.13
C PRO A 313 2.57 26.31 1.26
N LYS A 314 1.71 26.91 0.43
CA LYS A 314 0.31 26.47 0.30
C LYS A 314 0.29 25.16 -0.46
N ILE A 315 -0.31 24.12 0.12
CA ILE A 315 -0.42 22.82 -0.53
C ILE A 315 -1.54 22.92 -1.57
N VAL A 316 -1.19 22.87 -2.84
CA VAL A 316 -2.16 22.81 -3.95
C VAL A 316 -2.26 21.37 -4.42
N VAL A 317 -3.45 20.79 -4.31
CA VAL A 317 -3.77 19.46 -4.81
C VAL A 317 -4.55 19.62 -6.11
N THR A 318 -3.99 19.15 -7.20
CA THR A 318 -4.69 19.05 -8.48
C THR A 318 -5.43 17.72 -8.53
N ASP A 319 -6.75 17.77 -8.70
CA ASP A 319 -7.53 16.56 -8.97
C ASP A 319 -7.22 16.07 -10.39
N GLU A 320 -6.54 14.93 -10.49
CA GLU A 320 -6.14 14.33 -11.76
C GLU A 320 -7.33 13.97 -12.66
N ALA A 321 -8.55 13.81 -12.12
CA ALA A 321 -9.74 13.51 -12.91
C ALA A 321 -10.43 14.77 -13.46
N THR A 322 -10.42 15.88 -12.71
CA THR A 322 -11.13 17.11 -13.11
C THR A 322 -10.19 18.24 -13.53
N GLY A 323 -8.89 18.10 -13.32
CA GLY A 323 -7.87 19.13 -13.53
C GLY A 323 -7.99 20.32 -12.57
N LYS A 324 -8.91 20.28 -11.60
CA LYS A 324 -9.14 21.39 -10.68
C LYS A 324 -8.11 21.39 -9.57
N GLU A 325 -7.58 22.57 -9.29
CA GLU A 325 -6.65 22.80 -8.19
C GLU A 325 -7.41 23.24 -6.94
N TYR A 326 -7.14 22.56 -5.83
CA TYR A 326 -7.67 22.88 -4.51
C TYR A 326 -6.50 23.22 -3.61
N THR A 327 -6.57 24.38 -2.94
CA THR A 327 -5.61 24.65 -1.86
C THR A 327 -6.09 23.91 -0.61
N VAL A 328 -5.29 22.97 -0.13
CA VAL A 328 -5.53 22.29 1.14
C VAL A 328 -4.98 23.20 2.22
N GLU A 329 -5.87 23.75 3.05
CA GLU A 329 -5.44 24.41 4.28
C GLU A 329 -4.79 23.34 5.17
N ALA A 330 -3.62 23.64 5.72
CA ALA A 330 -2.98 22.75 6.67
C ALA A 330 -3.88 22.68 7.91
N GLU A 331 -4.61 21.58 8.09
CA GLU A 331 -5.23 21.28 9.38
C GLU A 331 -4.08 21.12 10.40
N GLU A 332 -4.11 21.95 11.45
CA GLU A 332 -3.15 21.94 12.58
C GLU A 332 -3.10 20.61 13.34
#